data_AF-A0A5C2SCV9-F1
#
_entry.id   AF-A0A5C2SCV9-F1
#
_cell.length_a   1.000
_cell.length_b   1.000
_cell.length_c   1.000
_cell.angle_alpha   90.00
_cell.angle_beta   90.00
_cell.angle_gamma   90.00
#
_symmetry.space_group_name_H-M   'P 1'
#
loop_
_entity.id
_entity.type
_entity.pdbx_description
1 polymer ?
#
loop_
_entity_poly.entity_id
_entity_poly.type
_entity_poly.pdbx_seq_one_letter_code
_entity_poly.pdbx_strand_id
1 'polypeptide(L)'
;MHLRFFGVHIVVLGSPEVIFEYLDKRSVNTSDREHTPLIELTGAELNFAFMPYSQWWRRHRRAFWQYFNPGAIGQYQSVQRTTVRKFLLKLLRDPDNLVEHVR
;
A
#
# COMPACT_ATOMS: atom_id res chain seq x y z
N MET A 1 6.58 -22.30 7.05
CA MET A 1 5.38 -23.14 7.31
C MET A 1 4.54 -23.19 6.06
N HIS A 2 3.91 -24.32 5.74
CA HIS A 2 3.03 -24.48 4.56
C HIS A 2 1.61 -24.79 5.02
N LEU A 3 0.64 -24.14 4.39
CA LEU A 3 -0.78 -24.28 4.65
C LEU A 3 -1.51 -24.53 3.32
N ARG A 4 -2.63 -25.25 3.39
CA ARG A 4 -3.54 -25.42 2.26
C ARG A 4 -4.92 -24.97 2.69
N PHE A 5 -5.48 -23.99 1.98
CA PHE A 5 -6.78 -23.42 2.30
C PHE A 5 -7.55 -23.11 1.02
N PHE A 6 -8.82 -23.56 0.93
CA PHE A 6 -9.65 -23.46 -0.29
C PHE A 6 -8.94 -23.84 -1.60
N GLY A 7 -8.11 -24.89 -1.56
CA GLY A 7 -7.35 -25.35 -2.74
C GLY A 7 -6.09 -24.53 -3.08
N VAL A 8 -5.85 -23.43 -2.37
CA VAL A 8 -4.66 -22.58 -2.52
C VAL A 8 -3.57 -23.05 -1.55
N HIS A 9 -2.32 -23.05 -2.04
CA HIS A 9 -1.14 -23.31 -1.23
C HIS A 9 -0.56 -21.99 -0.71
N ILE A 10 -0.42 -21.88 0.61
CA ILE A 10 0.09 -20.69 1.28
C ILE A 10 1.39 -21.05 1.98
N VAL A 11 2.46 -20.31 1.71
CA VAL A 11 3.75 -20.45 2.40
C VAL A 11 3.96 -19.27 3.33
N VAL A 12 4.04 -19.53 4.62
CA VAL A 12 4.31 -18.51 5.65
C VAL A 12 5.82 -18.39 5.87
N LEU A 13 6.33 -17.18 5.64
CA LEU A 13 7.73 -16.79 5.83
C LEU A 13 7.92 -16.29 7.27
N GLY A 14 8.79 -16.96 8.04
CA GLY A 14 8.90 -16.76 9.49
C GLY A 14 10.10 -15.98 9.97
N SER A 15 11.01 -15.54 9.08
CA SER A 15 12.20 -14.79 9.46
C SER A 15 12.43 -13.59 8.54
N PRO A 16 13.03 -12.48 9.04
CA PRO A 16 13.35 -11.31 8.22
C PRO A 16 14.21 -11.64 7.00
N GLU A 17 15.16 -12.55 7.14
CA GLU A 17 16.09 -12.94 6.07
C GLU A 17 15.35 -13.62 4.92
N VAL A 18 14.43 -14.53 5.25
CA VAL A 18 13.61 -15.23 4.27
C VAL A 18 12.62 -14.26 3.62
N ILE A 19 12.01 -13.36 4.40
CA ILE A 19 11.11 -12.34 3.87
C ILE A 19 11.84 -11.46 2.84
N PHE A 20 13.02 -10.94 3.18
CA PHE A 20 13.81 -10.11 2.26
C PHE A 20 14.25 -10.88 1.01
N GLU A 21 14.67 -12.14 1.17
CA GLU A 21 15.09 -12.97 0.04
C GLU A 21 13.95 -13.22 -0.95
N TYR A 22 12.74 -13.48 -0.48
CA TYR A 22 11.60 -13.81 -1.36
C TYR A 22 10.79 -12.59 -1.80
N LEU A 23 10.54 -11.62 -0.93
CA LEU A 23 9.63 -10.50 -1.23
C LEU A 23 10.34 -9.30 -1.84
N ASP A 24 11.61 -9.04 -1.53
CA ASP A 24 12.36 -7.92 -2.11
C ASP A 24 13.18 -8.36 -3.33
N LYS A 25 14.18 -9.21 -3.11
CA LYS A 25 15.12 -9.64 -4.16
C LYS A 25 14.43 -10.39 -5.30
N ARG A 26 13.40 -11.17 -4.97
CA ARG A 26 12.63 -12.00 -5.91
C ARG A 26 11.22 -11.47 -6.16
N SER A 27 10.99 -10.18 -5.88
CA SER A 27 9.69 -9.51 -6.07
C SER A 27 9.06 -9.75 -7.43
N VAL A 28 9.85 -9.86 -8.51
CA VAL A 28 9.35 -10.16 -9.87
C VAL A 28 8.56 -11.47 -9.92
N ASN A 29 8.90 -12.46 -9.08
CA ASN A 29 8.28 -13.78 -9.06
C ASN A 29 7.20 -13.91 -7.97
N THR A 30 7.28 -13.10 -6.91
CA THR A 30 6.46 -13.26 -5.70
C THR A 30 5.46 -12.12 -5.49
N SER A 31 5.55 -11.05 -6.27
CA SER A 31 4.70 -9.86 -6.16
C SER A 31 3.68 -9.73 -7.28
N ASP A 32 3.09 -10.85 -7.72
CA ASP A 32 1.88 -10.75 -8.55
C ASP A 32 0.65 -10.46 -7.66
N ARG A 33 -0.47 -10.08 -8.27
CA ARG A 33 -1.75 -9.88 -7.57
C ARG A 33 -2.82 -10.71 -8.26
N GLU A 34 -3.52 -11.52 -7.46
CA GLU A 34 -4.68 -12.26 -7.95
C GLU A 34 -5.84 -11.30 -8.19
N HIS A 35 -6.46 -11.43 -9.35
CA HIS A 35 -7.67 -10.69 -9.66
C HIS A 35 -8.86 -11.34 -8.96
N THR A 36 -9.61 -10.57 -8.17
CA THR A 36 -10.81 -11.02 -7.47
C THR A 36 -12.01 -10.20 -7.94
N PRO A 37 -13.23 -10.76 -7.98
CA PRO A 37 -14.43 -10.00 -8.35
C PRO A 37 -14.66 -8.75 -7.47
N LEU A 38 -14.19 -8.79 -6.22
CA LEU A 38 -14.28 -7.66 -5.31
C LEU A 38 -13.52 -6.42 -5.82
N ILE A 39 -12.41 -6.59 -6.55
CA ILE A 39 -11.65 -5.47 -7.11
C ILE A 39 -12.52 -4.69 -8.10
N GLU A 40 -13.22 -5.37 -9.01
CA GLU A 40 -14.11 -4.73 -9.98
C GLU A 40 -15.36 -4.13 -9.31
N LEU A 41 -15.96 -4.86 -8.37
CA LEU A 41 -17.17 -4.40 -7.68
C LEU A 41 -16.93 -3.14 -6.84
N THR A 42 -15.69 -2.91 -6.41
CA THR A 42 -15.31 -1.73 -5.62
C THR A 42 -14.76 -0.58 -6.47
N GLY A 43 -14.60 -0.75 -7.78
CA GLY A 43 -13.91 0.22 -8.64
C GLY A 43 -12.40 0.30 -8.39
N ALA A 44 -11.84 -0.71 -7.69
CA ALA A 44 -10.44 -0.73 -7.28
C ALA A 44 -9.48 -1.18 -8.41
N GLU A 45 -10.00 -1.58 -9.57
CA GLU A 45 -9.21 -1.98 -10.74
C GLU A 45 -8.31 -0.87 -11.28
N LEU A 46 -8.67 0.40 -11.05
CA LEU A 46 -7.83 1.55 -11.40
C LEU A 46 -6.67 1.78 -10.43
N ASN A 47 -6.71 1.18 -9.24
CA ASN A 47 -5.63 1.26 -8.28
C ASN A 47 -4.54 0.23 -8.65
N PHE A 48 -3.39 0.73 -9.10
CA PHE A 48 -2.27 -0.12 -9.51
C PHE A 48 -1.71 -1.02 -8.41
N ALA A 49 -2.05 -0.78 -7.13
CA ALA A 49 -1.72 -1.69 -6.04
C ALA A 49 -2.40 -3.07 -6.19
N PHE A 50 -3.56 -3.12 -6.83
CA PHE A 50 -4.33 -4.33 -7.10
C PHE A 50 -4.16 -4.88 -8.53
N MET A 51 -3.45 -4.18 -9.41
CA MET A 51 -3.21 -4.64 -10.77
C MET A 51 -2.21 -5.82 -10.80
N PRO A 52 -2.46 -6.86 -11.62
CA PRO A 52 -1.50 -7.92 -11.88
C PRO A 52 -0.17 -7.38 -12.43
N TYR A 53 0.92 -8.06 -12.10
CA TYR A 53 2.25 -7.66 -12.51
C TYR A 53 2.40 -7.77 -14.03
N SER A 54 2.49 -6.62 -14.69
CA SER A 54 2.49 -6.51 -16.15
C SER A 54 3.23 -5.26 -16.61
N GLN A 55 3.42 -5.10 -17.93
CA GLN A 55 3.94 -3.84 -18.48
C GLN A 55 3.03 -2.64 -18.15
N TRP A 56 1.71 -2.90 -18.04
CA TRP A 56 0.74 -1.89 -17.63
C TRP A 56 0.97 -1.43 -16.19
N TRP A 57 1.14 -2.37 -15.26
CA TRP A 57 1.51 -2.06 -13.87
C TRP A 57 2.84 -1.29 -13.79
N ARG A 58 3.86 -1.71 -14.56
CA ARG A 58 5.18 -1.05 -14.58
C ARG A 58 5.08 0.41 -15.02
N ARG A 59 4.19 0.72 -15.97
CA ARG A 59 3.90 2.09 -16.42
C ARG A 59 3.26 2.93 -15.31
N HIS A 60 2.26 2.39 -14.61
CA HIS A 60 1.59 3.07 -13.49
C HIS A 60 2.56 3.33 -12.34
N ARG A 61 3.34 2.33 -11.95
CA ARG A 61 4.38 2.48 -10.92
C ARG A 61 5.38 3.56 -11.29
N ARG A 62 5.82 3.64 -12.56
CA ARG A 62 6.77 4.66 -13.01
C ARG A 62 6.17 6.06 -12.89
N ALA A 63 4.91 6.25 -13.32
CA ALA A 63 4.22 7.53 -13.18
C ALA A 63 4.04 7.92 -11.70
N PHE A 64 3.60 6.98 -10.85
CA PHE A 64 3.50 7.19 -9.41
C PHE A 64 4.84 7.58 -8.78
N TRP A 65 5.92 6.87 -9.13
CA TRP A 65 7.24 7.10 -8.54
C TRP A 65 7.83 8.48 -8.85
N GLN A 66 7.38 9.16 -9.91
CA GLN A 66 7.80 10.55 -10.19
C GLN A 66 7.42 11.51 -9.05
N TYR A 67 6.32 11.24 -8.34
CA TYR A 67 5.78 12.11 -7.31
C TYR A 67 6.08 11.63 -5.89
N PHE A 68 6.26 10.31 -5.70
CA PHE A 68 6.33 9.70 -4.36
C PHE A 68 7.69 9.07 -4.03
N ASN A 69 8.74 9.35 -4.81
CA ASN A 69 10.10 8.93 -4.46
C ASN A 69 10.67 9.80 -3.30
N PRO A 70 11.69 9.31 -2.57
CA PRO A 70 12.29 10.04 -1.44
C PRO A 70 12.76 11.47 -1.75
N GLY A 71 13.18 11.75 -2.99
CA GLY A 71 13.60 13.08 -3.41
C GLY A 71 12.43 14.04 -3.65
N ALA A 72 11.27 13.53 -4.06
CA ALA A 72 10.08 14.33 -4.37
C ALA A 72 9.19 14.59 -3.15
N ILE A 73 9.12 13.66 -2.18
CA ILE A 73 8.15 13.74 -1.06
C ILE A 73 8.33 14.97 -0.16
N GLY A 74 9.53 15.56 -0.13
CA GLY A 74 9.82 16.74 0.70
C GLY A 74 8.89 17.92 0.41
N GLN A 75 8.43 18.08 -0.84
CA GLN A 75 7.55 19.19 -1.23
C GLN A 75 6.19 19.16 -0.53
N TYR A 76 5.73 17.97 -0.08
CA TYR A 76 4.44 17.82 0.58
C TYR A 76 4.48 18.12 2.09
N GLN A 77 5.67 18.25 2.69
CA GLN A 77 5.80 18.42 4.14
C GLN A 77 5.07 19.66 4.67
N SER A 78 5.05 20.75 3.90
CA SER A 78 4.34 21.98 4.28
C SER A 78 2.83 21.76 4.41
N VAL A 79 2.24 21.06 3.44
CA VAL A 79 0.79 20.76 3.45
C VAL A 79 0.47 19.76 4.55
N GLN A 80 1.29 18.71 4.71
CA GLN A 80 1.14 17.71 5.78
C GLN A 80 1.18 18.37 7.16
N ARG A 81 2.15 19.26 7.41
CA ARG A 81 2.27 19.99 8.68
C ARG A 81 1.05 20.86 8.97
N THR A 82 0.52 21.51 7.93
CA THR A 82 -0.68 22.34 8.05
C THR A 82 -1.90 21.48 8.42
N THR A 83 -2.10 20.35 7.75
CA THR A 83 -3.19 19.41 8.05
C THR A 83 -3.07 18.83 9.45
N VAL A 84 -1.86 18.41 9.85
CA VAL A 84 -1.59 17.89 11.20
C VAL A 84 -1.92 18.91 12.28
N ARG A 85 -1.55 20.19 12.10
CA ARG A 85 -1.91 21.25 13.07
C ARG A 85 -3.42 21.39 13.23
N LYS A 86 -4.19 21.32 12.13
CA LYS A 86 -5.66 21.37 12.18
C LYS A 86 -6.22 20.15 12.92
N PHE A 87 -5.71 18.96 12.62
CA PHE A 87 -6.08 17.73 13.29
C PHE A 87 -5.83 17.81 14.81
N LEU A 88 -4.62 18.23 15.22
CA LEU A 88 -4.26 18.38 16.64
C LEU A 88 -5.13 19.40 17.37
N LEU A 89 -5.53 20.50 16.72
CA LEU A 89 -6.45 21.47 17.31
C LEU A 89 -7.86 20.90 17.52
N LYS A 90 -8.36 20.07 16.58
CA LYS A 90 -9.63 19.38 16.76
C LYS A 90 -9.54 18.39 17.93
N LEU A 91 -8.48 17.59 17.95
CA LEU A 91 -8.25 16.60 19.00
C LEU A 91 -8.08 17.23 20.39
N LEU A 92 -7.41 18.39 20.48
CA LEU A 92 -7.27 19.11 21.75
C LEU A 92 -8.61 19.60 22.30
N ARG A 93 -9.54 19.99 21.42
CA ARG A 93 -10.87 20.48 21.82
C ARG A 93 -11.82 19.35 22.19
N ASP A 94 -11.64 18.20 21.58
CA ASP A 94 -12.54 17.07 21.70
C ASP A 94 -11.75 15.75 21.55
N PRO A 95 -11.06 15.32 22.63
CA PRO A 95 -10.13 14.20 22.57
C PRO A 95 -10.79 12.85 22.38
N ASP A 96 -12.07 12.71 22.75
CA ASP A 96 -12.81 11.44 22.72
C ASP A 96 -13.26 11.07 21.29
N ASN A 97 -13.32 12.03 20.37
CA ASN A 97 -13.74 11.83 18.96
C ASN A 97 -12.57 11.74 17.98
N LEU A 98 -11.50 11.05 18.38
CA LEU A 98 -10.27 10.89 17.58
C LEU A 98 -10.56 10.41 16.14
N VAL A 99 -11.43 9.41 15.98
CA VAL A 99 -11.72 8.77 14.68
C VAL A 99 -12.38 9.76 13.72
N GLU A 100 -13.30 10.57 14.24
CA GLU A 100 -14.01 11.62 13.51
C GLU A 100 -13.04 12.72 13.05
N HIS A 101 -12.00 13.01 13.84
CA HIS A 101 -11.02 14.05 13.52
C HIS A 101 -10.03 13.65 12.42
N VAL A 102 -9.82 12.35 12.19
CA VAL A 102 -8.90 11.81 11.16
C VAL A 102 -9.44 11.97 9.73
N ARG A 103 -10.74 12.27 9.56
CA ARG A 103 -11.38 12.48 8.25
C ARG A 103 -10.99 13.79 7.58
#